data_AF-A0A954XHD6-F1
#
_entry.id   AF-A0A954XHD6-F1
#
_cell.length_a   1.000
_cell.length_b   1.000
_cell.length_c   1.000
_cell.angle_alpha   90.00
_cell.angle_beta   90.00
_cell.angle_gamma   90.00
#
_symmetry.space_group_name_H-M   'P 1'
#
loop_
_entity.id
_entity.type
_entity.pdbx_description
1 polymer ?
#
loop_
_entity_poly.entity_id
_entity_poly.type
_entity_poly.pdbx_seq_one_letter_code
_entity_poly.pdbx_strand_id
1 'polypeptide(L)'
;RYRGQEATMPVKAVATKGRMELTFSDPLDPQIAADIDRFALKAWDLKRSKNYGSPHINEHVVAINGVTLSADRKTLILAVPDLHPTWCYELRCRLRSSEGYDFDRIVHGTIHELP
;
A
#
# COMPACT_ATOMS: atom_id res chain seq x y z
N ARG A 1 10.37 1.45 -24.92
CA ARG A 1 11.79 1.36 -24.52
C ARG A 1 11.86 1.72 -23.03
N TYR A 2 12.18 0.75 -22.17
CA TYR A 2 12.46 1.00 -20.75
C TYR A 2 13.78 1.78 -20.67
N ARG A 3 13.71 3.05 -20.30
CA ARG A 3 14.89 3.83 -19.91
C ARG A 3 15.23 3.34 -18.52
N GLY A 4 16.45 2.88 -18.25
CA GLY A 4 16.87 2.25 -16.99
C GLY A 4 16.80 3.12 -15.73
N GLN A 5 15.77 3.95 -15.59
CA GLN A 5 15.34 4.53 -14.32
C GLN A 5 14.71 3.44 -13.46
N GLU A 6 14.91 3.57 -12.15
CA GLU A 6 14.29 2.74 -11.12
C GLU A 6 12.77 2.65 -11.36
N ALA A 7 12.26 1.44 -11.60
CA ALA A 7 10.84 1.25 -11.87
C ALA A 7 10.00 1.60 -10.64
N THR A 8 10.60 1.54 -9.43
CA THR A 8 9.94 1.79 -8.15
C THR A 8 8.60 1.07 -8.10
N MET A 9 8.62 -0.19 -8.53
CA MET A 9 7.44 -1.03 -8.66
C MET A 9 7.22 -1.78 -7.36
N PRO A 10 5.97 -1.84 -6.85
CA PRO A 10 5.63 -2.75 -5.78
C PRO A 10 5.76 -4.18 -6.30
N VAL A 11 6.70 -4.94 -5.74
CA VAL A 11 6.98 -6.34 -6.12
C VAL A 11 6.30 -7.34 -5.19
N LYS A 12 5.93 -6.93 -3.98
CA LYS A 12 5.28 -7.80 -3.00
C LYS A 12 4.42 -6.96 -2.04
N ALA A 13 3.20 -7.43 -1.76
CA ALA A 13 2.35 -6.89 -0.71
C ALA A 13 1.90 -8.04 0.20
N VAL A 14 2.09 -7.90 1.51
CA VAL A 14 1.70 -8.88 2.52
C VAL A 14 0.88 -8.19 3.59
N ALA A 15 -0.33 -8.66 3.83
CA ALA A 15 -1.16 -8.20 4.94
C ALA A 15 -1.13 -9.26 6.05
N THR A 16 -0.87 -8.85 7.29
CA THR A 16 -0.94 -9.70 8.48
C THR A 16 -1.67 -8.96 9.59
N LYS A 17 -2.02 -9.63 10.68
CA LYS A 17 -2.82 -8.99 11.72
C LYS A 17 -2.12 -7.73 12.28
N GLY A 18 -2.77 -6.58 12.13
CA GLY A 18 -2.27 -5.30 12.64
C GLY A 18 -1.19 -4.60 11.80
N ARG A 19 -0.78 -5.17 10.65
CA ARG A 19 0.26 -4.56 9.80
C ARG A 19 0.15 -4.96 8.32
N MET A 20 0.64 -4.07 7.46
CA MET A 20 0.76 -4.33 6.02
C MET A 20 2.18 -4.02 5.56
N GLU A 21 2.78 -4.95 4.83
CA GLU A 21 4.15 -4.86 4.32
C GLU A 21 4.10 -4.70 2.79
N LEU A 22 4.79 -3.69 2.28
CA LEU A 22 4.90 -3.41 0.84
C LEU A 22 6.37 -3.32 0.44
N THR A 23 6.82 -4.26 -0.38
CA THR A 23 8.20 -4.30 -0.90
C THR A 23 8.26 -3.72 -2.31
N PHE A 24 9.24 -2.86 -2.55
CA PHE A 24 9.55 -2.24 -3.83
C PHE A 24 10.79 -2.87 -4.48
N SER A 25 10.89 -2.76 -5.80
CA SER A 25 12.07 -3.18 -6.56
C SER A 25 13.35 -2.45 -6.14
N ASP A 26 13.20 -1.16 -5.84
CA ASP A 26 14.28 -0.19 -5.68
C ASP A 26 14.22 0.47 -4.30
N PRO A 27 15.36 0.91 -3.75
CA PRO A 27 15.40 1.57 -2.45
C PRO A 27 14.70 2.93 -2.45
N LEU A 28 14.05 3.24 -1.32
CA LEU A 28 13.29 4.45 -1.08
C LEU A 28 14.06 5.44 -0.21
N ASP A 29 13.66 6.70 -0.29
CA ASP A 29 14.12 7.74 0.63
C ASP A 29 13.51 7.49 2.03
N PRO A 30 14.34 7.30 3.08
CA PRO A 30 13.86 6.98 4.42
C PRO A 30 13.09 8.12 5.10
N GLN A 31 13.40 9.38 4.78
CA GLN A 31 12.68 10.52 5.37
C GLN A 31 11.26 10.60 4.82
N ILE A 32 11.13 10.39 3.51
CA ILE A 32 9.82 10.39 2.84
C ILE A 32 9.02 9.14 3.19
N ALA A 33 9.67 7.98 3.26
CA ALA A 33 9.03 6.71 3.59
C ALA A 33 8.50 6.64 5.04
N ALA A 34 9.08 7.39 5.97
CA ALA A 34 8.66 7.43 7.37
C ALA A 34 7.49 8.39 7.65
N ASP A 35 7.11 9.21 6.67
CA ASP A 35 6.04 10.20 6.80
C ASP A 35 4.66 9.56 6.55
N ILE A 36 3.88 9.43 7.62
CA ILE A 36 2.59 8.74 7.60
C ILE A 36 1.54 9.46 6.74
N ASP A 37 1.62 10.79 6.62
CA ASP A 37 0.65 11.61 5.87
C ASP A 37 0.76 11.40 4.34
N ARG A 38 1.81 10.69 3.92
CA ARG A 38 2.02 10.28 2.53
C ARG A 38 1.32 8.99 2.15
N PHE A 39 0.70 8.32 3.13
CA PHE A 39 -0.03 7.09 2.94
C PHE A 39 -1.51 7.27 3.21
N ALA A 40 -2.34 6.67 2.37
CA ALA A 40 -3.78 6.61 2.58
C ALA A 40 -4.28 5.21 2.26
N LEU A 41 -4.93 4.57 3.22
CA LEU A 41 -5.55 3.27 3.06
C LEU A 41 -7.07 3.41 3.11
N LYS A 42 -7.73 2.87 2.08
CA LYS A 42 -9.18 2.73 2.02
C LYS A 42 -9.53 1.27 1.83
N ALA A 43 -10.65 0.86 2.41
CA ALA A 43 -11.22 -0.46 2.21
C ALA A 43 -12.71 -0.33 1.85
N TRP A 44 -13.20 -1.25 1.03
CA TRP A 44 -14.61 -1.32 0.66
C TRP A 44 -15.06 -2.75 0.39
N ASP A 45 -16.34 -2.97 0.59
CA ASP A 45 -17.04 -4.19 0.24
C ASP A 45 -17.54 -4.14 -1.21
N LEU A 46 -17.71 -5.33 -1.78
CA LEU A 46 -18.32 -5.51 -3.09
C LEU A 46 -19.63 -6.27 -2.96
N LYS A 47 -20.72 -5.71 -3.50
CA LYS A 47 -21.93 -6.50 -3.75
C LYS A 47 -21.74 -7.32 -5.03
N ARG A 48 -21.65 -8.64 -4.87
CA ARG A 48 -21.71 -9.57 -5.99
C ARG A 48 -23.08 -9.47 -6.66
N SER A 49 -23.07 -8.99 -7.91
CA SER A 49 -24.24 -8.99 -8.79
C SER A 49 -23.78 -9.44 -10.18
N LYS A 50 -24.72 -9.85 -11.05
CA LYS A 50 -24.40 -10.16 -12.46
C LYS A 50 -23.94 -8.93 -13.24
N ASN A 51 -24.16 -7.72 -12.72
CA ASN A 51 -23.79 -6.49 -13.40
C ASN A 51 -22.29 -6.22 -13.20
N TYR A 52 -21.61 -5.97 -14.32
CA TYR A 52 -20.22 -5.55 -14.32
C TYR A 52 -20.08 -4.16 -13.68
N GLY A 53 -19.01 -3.96 -12.89
CA GLY A 53 -18.75 -2.70 -12.19
C GLY A 53 -19.53 -2.53 -10.89
N SER A 54 -19.47 -3.52 -10.00
CA SER A 54 -20.10 -3.43 -8.67
C SER A 54 -19.76 -2.12 -7.96
N PRO A 55 -20.75 -1.45 -7.33
CA PRO A 55 -20.47 -0.23 -6.58
C PRO A 55 -19.55 -0.51 -5.39
N HIS A 56 -18.74 0.48 -5.01
CA HIS A 56 -18.04 0.46 -3.72
C HIS A 56 -19.08 0.57 -2.61
N ILE A 57 -19.11 -0.40 -1.70
CA ILE A 57 -20.04 -0.41 -0.57
C ILE A 57 -19.23 -0.28 0.70
N ASN A 58 -19.73 0.48 1.67
CA ASN A 58 -19.04 0.71 2.95
C ASN A 58 -17.58 1.20 2.78
N GLU A 59 -17.32 2.06 1.79
CA GLU A 59 -15.99 2.66 1.65
C GLU A 59 -15.66 3.44 2.93
N HIS A 60 -14.57 3.06 3.58
CA HIS A 60 -14.08 3.71 4.78
C HIS A 60 -12.56 3.84 4.74
N VAL A 61 -12.07 4.86 5.44
CA VAL A 61 -10.63 5.07 5.64
C VAL A 61 -10.17 4.15 6.76
N VAL A 62 -9.05 3.47 6.53
CA VAL A 62 -8.40 2.64 7.55
C VAL A 62 -7.21 3.42 8.09
N ALA A 63 -7.17 3.61 9.41
CA ALA A 63 -6.13 4.38 10.07
C ALA A 63 -4.78 3.64 10.01
N ILE A 64 -3.76 4.36 9.53
CA ILE A 64 -2.36 3.94 9.62
C ILE A 64 -1.81 4.65 10.85
N ASN A 65 -1.22 3.90 11.78
CA ASN A 65 -0.71 4.42 13.06
C ASN A 65 0.81 4.58 13.07
N GLY A 66 1.50 4.03 12.07
CA GLY A 66 2.94 4.20 11.93
C GLY A 66 3.42 3.60 10.61
N VAL A 67 4.57 4.10 10.15
CA VAL A 67 5.26 3.55 8.99
C VAL A 67 6.73 3.40 9.34
N THR A 68 7.28 2.22 9.08
CA THR A 68 8.71 1.97 9.22
C THR A 68 9.25 1.44 7.90
N LEU A 69 10.48 1.84 7.58
CA LEU A 69 11.21 1.35 6.43
C LEU A 69 12.23 0.32 6.91
N SER A 70 12.30 -0.82 6.24
CA SER A 70 13.29 -1.86 6.49
C SER A 70 14.72 -1.34 6.26
N ALA A 71 15.71 -2.05 6.84
CA ALA A 71 17.13 -1.69 6.73
C ALA A 71 17.65 -1.68 5.28
N ASP A 72 17.07 -2.50 4.40
CA ASP A 72 17.40 -2.54 2.96
C ASP A 72 16.78 -1.38 2.16
N ARG A 73 15.97 -0.54 2.81
CA ARG A 73 15.22 0.59 2.23
C ARG A 73 14.21 0.20 1.15
N LYS A 74 13.81 -1.06 1.06
CA LYS A 74 12.89 -1.53 0.00
C LYS A 74 11.51 -1.91 0.52
N THR A 75 11.38 -2.23 1.81
CA THR A 75 10.13 -2.70 2.40
C THR A 75 9.56 -1.69 3.36
N LEU A 76 8.36 -1.19 3.05
CA LEU A 76 7.55 -0.39 3.95
C LEU A 76 6.72 -1.31 4.81
N ILE A 77 6.67 -1.03 6.11
CA ILE A 77 5.86 -1.73 7.09
C ILE A 77 4.91 -0.69 7.70
N LEU A 78 3.64 -0.79 7.33
CA LEU A 78 2.57 0.07 7.80
C LEU A 78 1.90 -0.59 9.00
N ALA A 79 1.87 0.08 10.15
CA ALA A 79 1.11 -0.35 11.31
C ALA A 79 -0.36 0.05 11.14
N VAL A 80 -1.24 -0.94 11.02
CA VAL A 80 -2.67 -0.77 10.75
C VAL A 80 -3.43 -1.66 11.73
N PRO A 81 -3.60 -1.24 13.00
CA PRO A 81 -4.13 -2.10 14.05
C PRO A 81 -5.54 -2.60 13.77
N ASP A 82 -6.35 -1.78 13.11
CA ASP A 82 -7.73 -2.09 12.71
C ASP A 82 -7.81 -2.79 11.35
N LEU A 83 -6.70 -3.33 10.84
CA LEU A 83 -6.72 -4.09 9.59
C LEU A 83 -7.53 -5.38 9.77
N HIS A 84 -8.56 -5.54 8.94
CA HIS A 84 -9.40 -6.72 8.89
C HIS A 84 -9.49 -7.25 7.46
N PRO A 85 -9.89 -8.53 7.27
CA PRO A 85 -10.22 -9.04 5.95
C PRO A 85 -11.18 -8.10 5.22
N THR A 86 -10.91 -7.86 3.95
CA THR A 86 -11.69 -6.96 3.10
C THR A 86 -11.69 -7.44 1.66
N TRP A 87 -12.81 -7.23 0.98
CA TRP A 87 -12.96 -7.60 -0.42
C TRP A 87 -12.08 -6.77 -1.33
N CYS A 88 -11.90 -5.49 -1.02
CA CYS A 88 -11.03 -4.59 -1.78
C CYS A 88 -10.40 -3.56 -0.86
N TYR A 89 -9.14 -3.25 -1.11
CA TYR A 89 -8.48 -2.08 -0.55
C TYR A 89 -7.78 -1.28 -1.64
N GLU A 90 -7.55 0.00 -1.34
CA GLU A 90 -6.67 0.91 -2.08
C GLU A 90 -5.66 1.47 -1.10
N LEU A 91 -4.38 1.20 -1.34
CA LEU A 91 -3.28 1.86 -0.66
C LEU A 91 -2.63 2.85 -1.62
N ARG A 92 -2.73 4.14 -1.29
CA ARG A 92 -1.97 5.19 -1.97
C ARG A 92 -0.68 5.46 -1.21
N CYS A 93 0.43 5.49 -1.94
CA CYS A 93 1.76 5.79 -1.43
C CYS A 93 2.34 6.94 -2.26
N ARG A 94 2.70 8.04 -1.61
CA ARG A 94 3.40 9.18 -2.25
C ARG A 94 4.85 9.17 -1.80
N LEU A 95 5.72 8.56 -2.59
CA LEU A 95 7.06 8.19 -2.19
C LEU A 95 8.14 8.93 -2.99
N ARG A 96 9.37 8.79 -2.55
CA ARG A 96 10.56 9.27 -3.25
C ARG A 96 11.58 8.13 -3.33
N SER A 97 12.20 7.94 -4.50
CA SER A 97 13.27 6.96 -4.65
C SER A 97 14.55 7.46 -3.99
N SER A 98 15.51 6.58 -3.70
CA SER A 98 16.78 7.01 -3.12
C SER A 98 17.57 7.98 -4.02
N GLU A 99 17.27 7.97 -5.32
CA GLU A 99 17.85 8.89 -6.32
C GLU A 99 17.16 10.26 -6.36
N GLY A 100 16.11 10.48 -5.53
CA GLY A 100 15.45 11.77 -5.35
C GLY A 100 14.23 12.01 -6.23
N TYR A 101 13.76 11.01 -6.98
CA TYR A 101 12.57 11.13 -7.83
C TYR A 101 11.29 10.90 -7.01
N ASP A 102 10.38 11.87 -7.00
CA ASP A 102 9.04 11.71 -6.43
C ASP A 102 8.14 10.88 -7.35
N PHE A 103 7.35 9.98 -6.77
CA PHE A 103 6.42 9.15 -7.50
C PHE A 103 5.23 8.71 -6.63
N ASP A 104 4.08 8.52 -7.28
CA ASP A 104 2.88 7.99 -6.65
C ASP A 104 2.67 6.53 -7.05
N ARG A 105 2.22 5.70 -6.09
CA ARG A 105 1.77 4.33 -6.34
C ARG A 105 0.43 4.09 -5.69
N ILE A 106 -0.45 3.46 -6.43
CA ILE A 106 -1.73 2.97 -5.93
C ILE A 106 -1.69 1.46 -6.03
N VAL A 107 -1.86 0.79 -4.89
CA VAL A 107 -1.92 -0.67 -4.80
C VAL A 107 -3.35 -1.04 -4.48
N HIS A 108 -3.97 -1.79 -5.38
CA HIS A 108 -5.26 -2.42 -5.14
C HIS A 108 -5.08 -3.89 -4.83
N GLY A 109 -5.83 -4.40 -3.88
CA GLY A 109 -5.81 -5.81 -3.55
C GLY A 109 -7.02 -6.24 -2.75
N THR A 110 -7.01 -7.50 -2.38
CA THR A 110 -8.00 -8.10 -1.50
C THR A 110 -7.27 -8.69 -0.29
N ILE A 111 -7.91 -8.73 0.87
CA ILE A 111 -7.38 -9.37 2.07
C ILE A 111 -8.37 -10.46 2.46
N HIS A 112 -8.06 -11.69 2.08
CA HIS A 112 -8.94 -12.83 2.38
C HIS A 112 -8.81 -13.28 3.84
N GLU A 113 -7.57 -13.29 4.34
CA GLU A 113 -7.21 -13.69 5.69
C GLU A 113 -6.02 -12.87 6.18
N LEU A 114 -5.89 -12.76 7.50
CA LEU A 114 -4.76 -12.13 8.17
C LEU A 114 -4.11 -13.19 9.07
N PRO A 115 -3.00 -13.82 8.61
CA PRO A 115 -2.25 -14.77 9.42
C PRO A 115 -1.50 -14.08 10.57
#